data_AF-A0A537TKQ3-F1
#
_entry.id   AF-A0A537TKQ3-F1
#
_cell.length_a   1.000
_cell.length_b   1.000
_cell.length_c   1.000
_cell.angle_alpha   90.00
_cell.angle_beta   90.00
_cell.angle_gamma   90.00
#
_symmetry.space_group_name_H-M   'P 1'
#
loop_
_entity.id
_entity.type
_entity.pdbx_description
1 polymer ?
#
loop_
_entity_poly.entity_id
_entity_poly.type
_entity_poly.pdbx_seq_one_letter_code
_entity_poly.pdbx_strand_id
1 'polypeptide(L)'
;MSMTHPLISQGCFDPEATKLMGEVFDEMIRSLDRFGRPRIVQEAVARRIIDVVGDGERDPEVIYQRVLAAMASQLGLAEASQEVANRPS
;
A
#
# COMPACT_ATOMS: atom_id res chain seq x y z
N MET A 1 33.59 25.06 -3.71
CA MET A 1 32.17 24.89 -3.37
C MET A 1 31.95 23.42 -3.09
N SER A 2 31.80 23.04 -1.82
CA SER A 2 31.62 21.64 -1.42
C SER A 2 30.20 21.20 -1.75
N MET A 3 30.04 20.35 -2.77
CA MET A 3 28.78 19.67 -3.02
C MET A 3 28.62 18.56 -1.97
N THR A 4 27.90 18.87 -0.89
CA THR A 4 27.34 17.86 0.00
C THR A 4 26.35 17.04 -0.80
N HIS A 5 26.77 15.88 -1.30
CA HIS A 5 25.88 14.92 -1.91
C HIS A 5 25.09 14.26 -0.77
N PRO A 6 23.75 14.32 -0.76
CA PRO A 6 22.96 13.61 0.25
C PRO A 6 23.23 12.11 0.06
N LEU A 7 23.94 11.50 1.01
CA LEU A 7 24.26 10.05 0.99
C LEU A 7 23.03 9.16 1.25
N ILE A 8 21.87 9.77 1.49
CA ILE A 8 20.59 9.09 1.68
C ILE A 8 19.76 9.28 0.41
N SER A 9 20.14 8.58 -0.66
CA SER A 9 19.35 8.49 -1.90
C SER A 9 18.26 7.42 -1.83
N GLN A 10 18.14 6.69 -0.72
CA GLN A 10 16.99 5.81 -0.45
C GLN A 10 16.55 6.01 0.99
N GLY A 11 15.29 6.37 1.19
CA GLY A 11 14.71 6.80 2.45
C GLY A 11 15.07 5.88 3.62
N CYS A 12 15.85 6.41 4.57
CA CYS A 12 15.89 5.84 5.91
C CYS A 12 14.55 6.11 6.56
N PHE A 13 13.83 5.05 6.90
CA PHE A 13 12.68 5.15 7.77
C PHE A 13 13.15 5.17 9.21
N ASP A 14 12.59 6.08 9.99
CA ASP A 14 12.77 6.09 11.43
C ASP A 14 12.14 4.82 12.07
N PRO A 15 12.51 4.48 13.32
CA PRO A 15 11.98 3.28 13.98
C PRO A 15 10.44 3.30 14.13
N GLU A 16 9.82 4.46 14.29
CA GLU A 16 8.36 4.58 14.39
C GLU A 16 7.70 4.27 13.05
N ALA A 17 8.21 4.83 11.95
CA ALA A 17 7.73 4.53 10.60
C ALA A 17 7.91 3.06 10.24
N THR A 18 9.04 2.45 10.63
CA THR A 18 9.27 1.01 10.42
C THR A 18 8.26 0.16 11.19
N LYS A 19 7.97 0.52 12.44
CA LYS A 19 6.96 -0.16 13.28
C LYS A 19 5.56 -0.03 12.68
N LEU A 20 5.20 1.18 12.26
CA LEU A 20 3.93 1.50 11.62
C LEU A 20 3.70 0.66 10.36
N MET A 21 4.70 0.57 9.48
CA MET A 21 4.59 -0.26 8.27
C MET A 21 4.32 -1.72 8.60
N GLY A 22 4.99 -2.26 9.62
CA GLY A 22 4.79 -3.65 10.06
C GLY A 22 3.38 -3.88 10.61
N GLU A 23 2.88 -2.96 11.45
CA GLU A 23 1.54 -3.06 12.03
C GLU A 23 0.45 -3.03 10.95
N VAL A 24 0.53 -2.08 10.01
CA VAL A 24 -0.41 -1.97 8.89
C VAL A 24 -0.31 -3.19 7.99
N PHE A 25 0.90 -3.69 7.70
CA PHE A 25 1.09 -4.89 6.91
C PHE A 25 0.42 -6.11 7.56
N ASP A 26 0.69 -6.36 8.84
CA ASP A 26 0.12 -7.50 9.56
C ASP A 26 -1.41 -7.44 9.64
N GLU A 27 -1.99 -6.25 9.80
CA GLU A 27 -3.44 -6.04 9.75
C GLU A 27 -4.02 -6.33 8.36
N MET A 28 -3.39 -5.82 7.30
CA MET A 28 -3.83 -6.07 5.93
C MET A 28 -3.74 -7.54 5.55
N ILE A 29 -2.63 -8.20 5.90
CA ILE A 29 -2.46 -9.64 5.63
C ILE A 29 -3.51 -10.45 6.40
N ARG A 30 -3.74 -10.20 7.68
CA ARG A 30 -4.82 -10.89 8.44
C ARG A 30 -6.20 -10.71 7.82
N SER A 31 -6.49 -9.53 7.28
CA SER A 31 -7.75 -9.23 6.59
C SER A 31 -7.88 -9.98 5.26
N LEU A 32 -6.76 -10.22 4.58
CA LEU A 32 -6.67 -10.94 3.30
C LEU A 32 -6.54 -12.46 3.45
N ASP A 33 -6.04 -12.95 4.58
CA ASP A 33 -5.70 -14.37 4.84
C ASP A 33 -6.93 -15.30 4.82
N ARG A 34 -8.14 -14.74 4.96
CA ARG A 34 -9.41 -15.47 4.69
C ARG A 34 -9.48 -16.09 3.30
N PHE A 35 -8.65 -15.63 2.36
CA PHE A 35 -8.71 -16.03 0.95
C PHE A 35 -7.52 -16.88 0.50
N GLY A 36 -6.64 -17.32 1.41
CA GLY A 36 -5.52 -18.23 1.12
C GLY A 36 -4.63 -17.72 -0.03
N ARG A 37 -3.79 -16.71 0.23
CA ARG A 37 -3.14 -15.96 -0.87
C ARG A 37 -1.65 -16.28 -1.11
N PRO A 38 -1.20 -16.28 -2.38
CA PRO A 38 0.18 -16.48 -2.81
C PRO A 38 1.11 -15.30 -2.47
N ARG A 39 2.41 -15.58 -2.26
CA ARG A 39 3.48 -14.61 -1.90
C ARG A 39 3.46 -13.31 -2.70
N ILE A 40 3.06 -13.38 -3.97
CA ILE A 40 2.97 -12.23 -4.90
C ILE A 40 2.07 -11.11 -4.34
N VAL A 41 0.96 -11.45 -3.68
CA VAL A 41 0.06 -10.45 -3.09
C VAL A 41 0.69 -9.79 -1.87
N GLN A 42 1.42 -10.56 -1.05
CA GLN A 42 2.11 -10.03 0.13
C GLN A 42 3.20 -9.04 -0.28
N GLU A 43 3.98 -9.36 -1.31
CA GLU A 43 5.01 -8.47 -1.85
C GLU A 43 4.40 -7.19 -2.43
N ALA A 44 3.26 -7.29 -3.13
CA ALA A 44 2.55 -6.13 -3.67
C ALA A 44 2.05 -5.19 -2.57
N VAL A 45 1.48 -5.74 -1.48
CA VAL A 45 1.05 -4.96 -0.31
C VAL A 45 2.25 -4.27 0.36
N ALA A 46 3.33 -5.01 0.62
CA ALA A 46 4.53 -4.47 1.26
C ALA A 46 5.15 -3.32 0.45
N ARG A 47 5.26 -3.49 -0.87
CA ARG A 47 5.77 -2.44 -1.77
C ARG A 47 4.94 -1.17 -1.65
N ARG A 48 3.61 -1.32 -1.68
CA ARG A 48 2.72 -0.17 -1.65
C ARG A 48 2.73 0.57 -0.31
N ILE A 49 2.86 -0.16 0.80
CA ILE A 49 3.03 0.45 2.13
C ILE A 49 4.32 1.29 2.16
N ILE A 50 5.44 0.75 1.64
CA ILE A 50 6.71 1.47 1.57
C ILE A 50 6.57 2.76 0.74
N ASP A 51 5.88 2.71 -0.39
CA ASP A 51 5.67 3.89 -1.23
C ASP A 51 4.87 4.97 -0.49
N VAL A 52 3.73 4.60 0.12
CA VAL A 52 2.84 5.54 0.80
C VAL A 52 3.51 6.17 2.03
N VAL A 53 4.25 5.38 2.81
CA VAL A 53 4.99 5.89 3.97
C VAL A 53 6.25 6.66 3.54
N GLY A 54 6.83 6.31 2.39
CA GLY A 54 7.91 7.03 1.72
C GLY A 54 7.50 8.44 1.27
N ASP A 55 6.24 8.60 0.86
CA ASP A 55 5.65 9.90 0.51
C ASP A 55 5.40 10.81 1.73
N GLY A 56 5.64 10.31 2.95
CA GLY A 56 5.52 11.06 4.20
C GLY A 56 4.22 10.81 4.96
N GLU A 57 3.35 9.90 4.49
CA GLU A 57 2.17 9.51 5.25
C GLU A 57 2.59 8.76 6.53
N ARG A 58 1.93 9.10 7.64
CA ARG A 58 2.17 8.51 8.97
C ARG A 58 0.88 8.09 9.68
N ASP A 59 -0.28 8.38 9.10
CA ASP A 59 -1.57 7.95 9.63
C ASP A 59 -1.85 6.50 9.18
N PRO A 60 -1.99 5.54 10.12
CA PRO A 60 -2.23 4.13 9.80
C PRO A 60 -3.48 3.91 8.93
N GLU A 61 -4.56 4.63 9.19
CA GLU A 61 -5.84 4.47 8.47
C GLU A 61 -5.69 4.99 7.03
N VAL A 62 -5.03 6.13 6.86
CA VAL A 62 -4.76 6.69 5.51
C VAL A 62 -3.87 5.74 4.71
N ILE A 63 -2.84 5.15 5.33
CA ILE A 63 -1.98 4.17 4.69
C ILE A 63 -2.80 2.95 4.28
N TYR A 64 -3.61 2.40 5.19
CA TYR A 64 -4.46 1.25 4.94
C TYR A 64 -5.40 1.47 3.74
N GLN A 65 -6.14 2.59 3.73
CA GLN A 65 -7.09 2.91 2.67
C GLN A 65 -6.40 3.10 1.31
N ARG A 66 -5.25 3.80 1.28
CA ARG A 66 -4.49 4.01 0.04
C ARG A 66 -3.92 2.72 -0.54
N VAL A 67 -3.42 1.84 0.32
CA VAL A 67 -2.90 0.53 -0.10
C VAL A 67 -4.05 -0.35 -0.57
N LEU A 68 -5.18 -0.37 0.13
CA LEU A 68 -6.35 -1.15 -0.25
C LEU A 68 -6.91 -0.71 -1.61
N ALA A 69 -7.04 0.60 -1.84
CA ALA A 69 -7.50 1.14 -3.12
C ALA A 69 -6.55 0.76 -4.28
N ALA A 70 -5.24 0.84 -4.07
CA ALA A 70 -4.25 0.43 -5.07
C ALA A 70 -4.32 -1.08 -5.37
N MET A 71 -4.43 -1.91 -4.33
CA MET A 71 -4.56 -3.36 -4.48
C MET A 71 -5.87 -3.76 -5.19
N ALA A 72 -6.99 -3.09 -4.90
CA ALA A 72 -8.27 -3.33 -5.56
C ALA A 72 -8.20 -3.03 -7.07
N SER A 73 -7.51 -1.95 -7.44
CA SER A 73 -7.25 -1.61 -8.85
C SER A 73 -6.33 -2.64 -9.52
N GLN A 74 -5.26 -3.07 -8.86
CA GLN A 74 -4.30 -4.05 -9.40
C GLN A 74 -4.88 -5.46 -9.55
N LEU A 75 -5.86 -5.83 -8.73
CA LEU A 75 -6.53 -7.14 -8.77
C LEU A 75 -7.82 -7.13 -9.60
N GLY A 76 -8.16 -6.01 -10.25
CA GLY A 76 -9.38 -5.87 -11.04
C GLY A 76 -10.68 -5.96 -10.22
N LEU A 77 -10.62 -5.80 -8.90
CA LEU A 77 -11.78 -5.83 -8.01
C LEU A 77 -12.60 -4.52 -8.05
N ALA A 78 -12.06 -3.47 -8.68
CA ALA A 78 -12.74 -2.19 -8.88
C ALA A 78 -13.77 -2.20 -10.03
N GLU A 79 -13.71 -3.19 -10.93
CA GLU A 79 -14.59 -3.32 -12.11
C GLU A 79 -15.83 -4.19 -11.81
N ALA A 80 -16.50 -3.99 -10.67
CA ALA A 80 -17.76 -4.67 -10.35
C ALA A 80 -18.96 -3.73 -10.19
N SER A 81 -18.79 -2.42 -10.46
CA SER A 81 -19.86 -1.44 -10.23
C SER A 81 -20.24 -0.57 -11.45
N GLN A 82 -19.55 -0.67 -12.59
CA GLN A 82 -19.83 0.20 -13.75
C GLN A 82 -20.77 -0.42 -14.81
N GLU A 83 -21.05 -1.74 -14.77
CA GLU A 83 -21.84 -2.47 -15.78
C GLU A 83 -23.32 -2.69 -15.40
N VAL A 84 -23.96 -1.72 -14.74
CA VAL A 84 -25.42 -1.74 -14.53
C VAL A 84 -26.12 -0.43 -14.87
N ALA A 85 -25.36 0.63 -15.19
CA ALA A 85 -25.90 1.97 -15.42
C ALA A 85 -26.00 2.39 -16.90
N ASN A 86 -25.52 1.57 -17.85
CA ASN A 86 -25.45 1.97 -19.27
C ASN A 86 -26.17 1.01 -20.24
N ARG A 87 -27.36 0.52 -19.87
CA ARG A 87 -28.31 -0.05 -20.83
C ARG A 87 -29.30 1.03 -21.26
N PRO A 88 -29.26 1.54 -22.50
CA PRO A 88 -30.40 2.24 -23.06
C PRO A 88 -31.54 1.23 -23.30
N SER A 89 -32.71 1.54 -22.74
CA SER A 89 -33.98 0.86 -23.02
C SER A 89 -34.48 1.15 -24.44
#